data_AF-A0A6P1BFA6-F1
#
_entry.id   AF-A0A6P1BFA6-F1
#
_cell.length_a   1.000
_cell.length_b   1.000
_cell.length_c   1.000
_cell.angle_alpha   90.00
_cell.angle_beta   90.00
_cell.angle_gamma   90.00
#
_symmetry.space_group_name_H-M   'P 1'
#
loop_
_entity.id
_entity.type
_entity.pdbx_description
1 polymer ?
#
loop_
_entity_poly.entity_id
_entity_poly.type
_entity_poly.pdbx_seq_one_letter_code
_entity_poly.pdbx_strand_id
1 'polypeptide(L)'
;MGLDEVGTLEALKSHRRDIVDPAIKAHYGRIVKTTGDGMLVEFASAVDAVTCAVSVQERMAERNAASSGPHIAFRIGINIGDIIIEGDDIFGDGVNIAARIEGECKPGGVSLSASAFEQVRGKTEFSFEDLGEKSLKNIDRPVRIYATHSLKAPASALAASQIAQPKAAPPILERPSIAVLPFQNMSGDPDQEYFADGIVEDIITGLSHFKSLFVIARNSSFTYKGKAVDIKQVGRELGVRYVLEGSVRKGSGRVRITGQLIDATNGAHLWADKFDGAVADVFELQDEITEKVVSSIAPALEVAEIERVGHQPAALHSYDLFLKGMAFYYRRTGPDFMQAYAIFKQALEIDPSYAAAHAMLAFSGLAFQAFTGVKLSVDRLQEALESAEAARKLDEADAFVQAAAGHVLVYLGQKYDLGLSLVDRAVKLNPNLAPAWYSRGAVTLMCDQPEEAIKSFNHVMRLSPRDPLLVRVWYMTSWAYFSQNDYANGFRVADQALQRAPDVHSLAAFTANAIRDEKPLEARQAAQRLLEFQPDFRASHAHYLFPIRSLLVREGIQGALRDAGIPD
;
A
#
# COMPACT_ATOMS: atom_id res chain seq x y z
N MET A 1 -4.98 -17.09 -2.69
CA MET A 1 -6.37 -17.00 -2.18
C MET A 1 -7.12 -15.75 -2.65
N GLY A 2 -6.48 -14.61 -2.94
CA GLY A 2 -7.20 -13.34 -3.14
C GLY A 2 -7.94 -13.08 -4.47
N LEU A 3 -8.06 -14.05 -5.39
CA LEU A 3 -8.78 -13.85 -6.68
C LEU A 3 -10.14 -14.58 -6.75
N ASP A 4 -10.29 -15.69 -6.04
CA ASP A 4 -11.54 -16.48 -5.92
C ASP A 4 -11.43 -17.39 -4.68
N GLU A 5 -11.83 -16.86 -3.52
CA GLU A 5 -11.71 -17.56 -2.24
C GLU A 5 -12.60 -18.80 -2.17
N VAL A 6 -13.80 -18.72 -2.77
CA VAL A 6 -14.78 -19.81 -2.77
C VAL A 6 -14.29 -20.94 -3.68
N GLY A 7 -13.87 -20.64 -4.91
CA GLY A 7 -13.31 -21.63 -5.82
C GLY A 7 -12.00 -22.23 -5.31
N THR A 8 -11.15 -21.45 -4.64
CA THR A 8 -9.93 -21.98 -4.01
C THR A 8 -10.26 -22.97 -2.88
N LEU A 9 -11.25 -22.65 -2.04
CA LEU A 9 -11.68 -23.55 -0.95
C LEU A 9 -12.32 -24.83 -1.47
N GLU A 10 -13.13 -24.75 -2.53
CA GLU A 10 -13.72 -25.92 -3.20
C GLU A 10 -12.65 -26.80 -3.86
N ALA A 11 -11.69 -26.20 -4.56
CA ALA A 11 -10.55 -26.90 -5.15
C ALA A 11 -9.71 -27.61 -4.07
N LEU A 12 -9.42 -26.93 -2.95
CA LEU A 12 -8.70 -27.52 -1.82
C LEU A 12 -9.46 -28.71 -1.21
N LYS A 13 -10.78 -28.59 -1.01
CA LYS A 13 -11.63 -29.70 -0.53
C LYS A 13 -11.63 -30.88 -1.49
N SER A 14 -11.64 -30.63 -2.80
CA SER A 14 -11.55 -31.65 -3.85
C SER A 14 -10.19 -32.37 -3.83
N HIS A 15 -9.09 -31.61 -3.76
CA HIS A 15 -7.74 -32.18 -3.66
C HIS A 15 -7.57 -33.06 -2.41
N ARG A 16 -8.12 -32.62 -1.27
CA ARG A 16 -8.09 -33.41 -0.05
C ARG A 16 -8.84 -34.73 -0.18
N ARG A 17 -10.07 -34.69 -0.68
CA ARG A 17 -10.93 -35.87 -0.84
C ARG A 17 -10.36 -36.90 -1.81
N ASP A 18 -9.82 -36.43 -2.93
CA ASP A 18 -9.45 -37.31 -4.04
C ASP A 18 -7.99 -37.77 -3.99
N ILE A 19 -7.09 -36.96 -3.41
CA ILE A 19 -5.64 -37.19 -3.48
C ILE A 19 -5.05 -37.38 -2.07
N VAL A 20 -5.23 -36.38 -1.19
CA VAL A 20 -4.47 -36.32 0.07
C VAL A 20 -4.95 -37.35 1.09
N ASP A 21 -6.24 -37.34 1.45
CA ASP A 21 -6.79 -38.22 2.48
C ASP A 21 -6.66 -39.72 2.09
N PRO A 22 -6.89 -40.13 0.82
CA PRO A 22 -6.63 -41.49 0.37
C PRO A 22 -5.16 -41.90 0.42
N ALA A 23 -4.23 -40.99 0.07
CA ALA A 23 -2.80 -41.27 0.14
C ALA A 23 -2.34 -41.48 1.59
N ILE A 24 -2.78 -40.60 2.51
CA ILE A 24 -2.48 -40.74 3.94
C ILE A 24 -2.96 -42.09 4.46
N LYS A 25 -4.19 -42.49 4.13
CA LYS A 25 -4.75 -43.78 4.54
C LYS A 25 -3.98 -44.97 3.94
N ALA A 26 -3.58 -44.89 2.68
CA ALA A 26 -2.82 -45.95 2.01
C ALA A 26 -1.43 -46.17 2.59
N HIS A 27 -0.85 -45.11 3.20
CA HIS A 27 0.45 -45.13 3.86
C HIS A 27 0.34 -45.10 5.39
N TYR A 28 -0.79 -45.56 5.94
CA TYR A 28 -1.00 -45.73 7.39
C TYR A 28 -0.79 -44.46 8.24
N GLY A 29 -1.00 -43.28 7.67
CA GLY A 29 -0.93 -42.01 8.40
C GLY A 29 -2.22 -41.69 9.15
N ARG A 30 -2.08 -40.95 10.25
CA ARG A 30 -3.18 -40.41 11.05
C ARG A 30 -3.23 -38.90 10.88
N ILE A 31 -4.34 -38.35 10.39
CA ILE A 31 -4.57 -36.90 10.40
C ILE A 31 -4.86 -36.50 11.84
N VAL A 32 -4.02 -35.62 12.39
CA VAL A 32 -4.15 -35.12 13.76
C VAL A 32 -5.07 -33.91 13.79
N LYS A 33 -4.79 -32.91 12.93
CA LYS A 33 -5.65 -31.73 12.77
C LYS A 33 -5.49 -31.06 11.42
N THR A 34 -6.46 -30.20 11.10
CA THR A 34 -6.46 -29.35 9.91
C THR A 34 -6.54 -27.90 10.35
N THR A 35 -5.68 -27.04 9.81
CA THR A 35 -5.53 -25.63 10.21
C THR A 35 -5.59 -24.76 8.98
N GLY A 36 -6.74 -24.13 8.72
CA GLY A 36 -6.96 -23.34 7.51
C GLY A 36 -6.77 -24.18 6.25
N ASP A 37 -5.74 -23.87 5.48
CA ASP A 37 -5.30 -24.59 4.28
C ASP A 37 -4.22 -25.66 4.52
N GLY A 38 -3.69 -25.75 5.74
CA GLY A 38 -2.70 -26.75 6.15
C GLY A 38 -3.29 -27.94 6.92
N MET A 39 -2.47 -28.98 7.10
CA MET A 39 -2.81 -30.12 7.95
C MET A 39 -1.56 -30.70 8.63
N LEU A 40 -1.78 -31.27 9.81
CA LEU A 40 -0.77 -32.02 10.56
C LEU A 40 -1.12 -33.51 10.53
N VAL A 41 -0.16 -34.31 10.08
CA VAL A 41 -0.32 -35.76 9.88
C VAL A 41 0.83 -36.49 10.56
N GLU A 42 0.49 -37.51 11.33
CA GLU A 42 1.43 -38.38 12.02
C GLU A 42 1.58 -39.70 11.26
N PHE A 43 2.81 -40.22 11.20
CA PHE A 43 3.11 -41.54 10.67
C PHE A 43 4.01 -42.29 11.66
N ALA A 44 3.76 -43.59 11.83
CA ALA A 44 4.63 -44.46 12.62
C ALA A 44 5.98 -44.76 11.92
N SER A 45 6.11 -44.43 10.64
CA SER A 45 7.24 -44.78 9.77
C SER A 45 7.60 -43.59 8.88
N ALA A 46 8.88 -43.22 8.91
CA ALA A 46 9.42 -42.14 8.07
C ALA A 46 9.39 -42.50 6.58
N VAL A 47 9.53 -43.78 6.24
CA VAL A 47 9.43 -44.26 4.85
C VAL A 47 8.01 -44.07 4.33
N ASP A 48 7.00 -44.37 5.14
CA ASP A 48 5.60 -44.19 4.77
C ASP A 48 5.23 -42.70 4.64
N ALA A 49 5.72 -41.86 5.56
CA ALA A 49 5.54 -40.40 5.49
C ALA A 49 6.11 -39.83 4.19
N VAL A 50 7.34 -40.19 3.82
CA VAL A 50 7.98 -39.70 2.59
C VAL A 50 7.29 -40.24 1.35
N THR A 51 6.96 -41.52 1.32
CA THR A 51 6.28 -42.14 0.17
C THR A 51 4.90 -41.52 -0.05
N CYS A 52 4.16 -41.27 1.03
CA CYS A 52 2.89 -40.55 0.97
C CYS A 52 3.07 -39.14 0.41
N ALA A 53 4.02 -38.37 0.95
CA ALA A 53 4.25 -36.99 0.53
C ALA A 53 4.64 -36.89 -0.94
N VAL A 54 5.55 -37.76 -1.41
CA VAL A 54 5.95 -37.80 -2.81
C VAL A 54 4.77 -38.19 -3.72
N SER A 55 3.99 -39.20 -3.34
CA SER A 55 2.81 -39.61 -4.12
C SER A 55 1.74 -38.51 -4.21
N VAL A 56 1.54 -37.73 -3.14
CA VAL A 56 0.65 -36.57 -3.16
C VAL A 56 1.16 -35.52 -4.14
N GLN A 57 2.47 -35.19 -4.11
CA GLN A 57 3.03 -34.20 -5.04
C GLN A 57 2.96 -34.65 -6.50
N GLU A 58 3.19 -35.93 -6.80
CA GLU A 58 3.06 -36.49 -8.15
C GLU A 58 1.63 -36.34 -8.69
N ARG A 59 0.63 -36.79 -7.92
CA ARG A 59 -0.79 -36.70 -8.33
C ARG A 59 -1.27 -35.27 -8.44
N MET A 60 -0.77 -34.38 -7.59
CA MET A 60 -1.05 -32.94 -7.69
C MET A 60 -0.43 -32.33 -8.93
N ALA A 61 0.81 -32.70 -9.28
CA ALA A 61 1.46 -32.25 -10.51
C ALA A 61 0.70 -32.74 -11.76
N GLU A 62 0.26 -34.00 -11.79
CA GLU A 62 -0.57 -34.55 -12.88
C GLU A 62 -1.90 -33.80 -13.02
N ARG A 63 -2.60 -33.55 -11.91
CA ARG A 63 -3.88 -32.83 -11.90
C ARG A 63 -3.73 -31.37 -12.32
N ASN A 64 -2.65 -30.70 -11.89
CA ASN A 64 -2.34 -29.33 -12.31
C ASN A 64 -1.98 -29.28 -13.80
N ALA A 65 -1.22 -30.25 -14.31
CA ALA A 65 -0.89 -30.33 -15.73
C ALA A 65 -2.12 -30.58 -16.63
N ALA A 66 -3.13 -31.29 -16.13
CA ALA A 66 -4.38 -31.56 -16.83
C ALA A 66 -5.40 -30.40 -16.75
N SER A 67 -5.13 -29.35 -15.97
CA SER A 67 -6.05 -28.24 -15.71
C SER A 67 -5.52 -26.90 -16.26
N SER A 68 -6.39 -26.16 -16.94
CA SER A 68 -6.14 -24.78 -17.38
C SER A 68 -6.52 -23.71 -16.34
N GLY A 69 -7.04 -24.12 -15.18
CA GLY A 69 -7.44 -23.23 -14.08
C GLY A 69 -6.30 -22.91 -13.10
N PRO A 70 -6.58 -22.16 -12.01
CA PRO A 70 -5.58 -21.85 -10.98
C PRO A 70 -5.00 -23.13 -10.34
N HIS A 71 -3.68 -23.18 -10.24
CA HIS A 71 -2.96 -24.35 -9.70
C HIS A 71 -2.76 -24.24 -8.19
N ILE A 72 -2.97 -25.34 -7.48
CA ILE A 72 -2.65 -25.48 -6.05
C ILE A 72 -1.39 -26.33 -5.91
N ALA A 73 -0.37 -25.81 -5.23
CA ALA A 73 0.88 -26.50 -4.99
C ALA A 73 1.15 -26.58 -3.48
N PHE A 74 1.14 -27.80 -2.93
CA PHE A 74 1.42 -28.02 -1.51
C PHE A 74 2.90 -27.87 -1.19
N ARG A 75 3.22 -27.49 0.04
CA ARG A 75 4.55 -27.61 0.64
C ARG A 75 4.47 -28.68 1.72
N ILE A 76 5.43 -29.59 1.76
CA ILE A 76 5.41 -30.68 2.74
C ILE A 76 6.76 -30.72 3.46
N GLY A 77 6.72 -30.54 4.78
CA GLY A 77 7.87 -30.70 5.67
C GLY A 77 7.74 -31.95 6.53
N ILE A 78 8.79 -32.77 6.60
CA ILE A 78 8.81 -34.02 7.34
C ILE A 78 9.97 -34.00 8.33
N ASN A 79 9.65 -34.29 9.60
CA ASN A 79 10.61 -34.41 10.68
C ASN A 79 10.38 -35.71 11.46
N ILE A 80 11.46 -36.28 12.01
CA ILE A 80 11.37 -37.30 13.05
C ILE A 80 11.77 -36.64 14.36
N GLY A 81 10.93 -36.78 15.37
CA GLY A 81 11.22 -36.27 16.70
C GLY A 81 10.16 -36.71 17.70
N ASP A 82 10.44 -36.46 18.97
CA ASP A 82 9.52 -36.77 20.05
C ASP A 82 8.28 -35.87 19.94
N ILE A 83 7.13 -36.50 20.19
CA ILE A 83 5.82 -35.86 20.25
C ILE A 83 5.18 -36.17 21.60
N ILE A 84 4.43 -35.21 22.11
CA ILE A 84 3.59 -35.33 23.30
C ILE A 84 2.16 -35.43 22.79
N ILE A 85 1.49 -36.54 23.13
CA ILE A 85 0.09 -36.78 22.75
C ILE A 85 -0.80 -36.28 23.90
N GLU A 86 -1.69 -35.34 23.61
CA GLU A 86 -2.70 -34.86 24.55
C GLU A 86 -4.09 -34.99 23.91
N GLY A 87 -4.81 -36.05 24.31
CA GLY A 87 -6.08 -36.42 23.68
C GLY A 87 -5.89 -36.85 22.22
N ASP A 88 -6.51 -36.12 21.30
CA ASP A 88 -6.41 -36.34 19.85
C ASP A 88 -5.40 -35.39 19.15
N ASP A 89 -4.70 -34.51 19.89
CA ASP A 89 -3.71 -33.57 19.34
C ASP A 89 -2.26 -33.99 19.71
N ILE A 90 -1.29 -33.46 18.95
CA ILE A 90 0.14 -33.69 19.18
C ILE A 90 0.90 -32.36 19.31
N PHE A 91 1.81 -32.31 20.27
CA PHE A 91 2.66 -31.17 20.58
C PHE A 91 4.13 -31.57 20.71
N GLY A 92 5.01 -30.58 20.76
CA GLY A 92 6.44 -30.78 21.00
C GLY A 92 7.33 -30.26 19.88
N ASP A 93 8.63 -30.29 20.13
CA ASP A 93 9.64 -29.76 19.22
C ASP A 93 9.64 -30.45 17.87
N GLY A 94 9.28 -31.74 17.83
CA GLY A 94 9.16 -32.51 16.59
C GLY A 94 8.16 -31.90 15.61
N VAL A 95 7.02 -31.40 16.11
CA VAL A 95 5.95 -30.75 15.33
C VAL A 95 6.40 -29.37 14.85
N ASN A 96 7.04 -28.61 15.74
CA ASN A 96 7.55 -27.28 15.41
C ASN A 96 8.61 -27.35 14.31
N ILE A 97 9.55 -28.30 14.39
CA ILE A 97 10.58 -28.49 13.35
C ILE A 97 9.94 -28.87 12.02
N ALA A 98 8.95 -29.79 11.99
CA ALA A 98 8.24 -30.17 10.76
C ALA A 98 7.59 -28.97 10.06
N ALA A 99 6.87 -28.12 10.83
CA ALA A 99 6.24 -26.91 10.30
C ALA A 99 7.27 -25.89 9.79
N ARG A 100 8.45 -25.79 10.43
CA ARG A 100 9.53 -24.92 9.94
C ARG A 100 10.17 -25.45 8.66
N ILE A 101 10.35 -26.77 8.55
CA ILE A 101 10.86 -27.40 7.32
C ILE A 101 9.86 -27.22 6.18
N GLU A 102 8.55 -27.29 6.45
CA GLU A 102 7.49 -27.00 5.48
C GLU A 102 7.58 -25.57 4.95
N GLY A 103 7.80 -24.59 5.83
CA GLY A 103 8.01 -23.19 5.44
C GLY A 103 9.24 -22.95 4.56
N GLU A 104 10.28 -23.78 4.69
CA GLU A 104 11.50 -23.75 3.86
C GLU A 104 11.36 -24.52 2.54
N CYS A 105 10.25 -25.24 2.36
CA CYS A 105 10.01 -26.09 1.19
C CYS A 105 9.49 -25.26 0.01
N LYS A 106 9.97 -25.58 -1.21
CA LYS A 106 9.45 -24.96 -2.43
C LYS A 106 8.00 -25.44 -2.67
N PRO A 107 7.11 -24.61 -3.27
CA PRO A 107 5.79 -25.09 -3.71
C PRO A 107 5.91 -26.33 -4.60
N GLY A 108 5.12 -27.36 -4.34
CA GLY A 108 5.21 -28.66 -5.01
C GLY A 108 6.33 -29.58 -4.50
N GLY A 109 7.06 -29.17 -3.47
CA GLY A 109 8.21 -29.89 -2.92
C GLY A 109 7.89 -30.73 -1.69
N VAL A 110 8.84 -31.62 -1.36
CA VAL A 110 8.89 -32.34 -0.08
C VAL A 110 10.28 -32.12 0.51
N SER A 111 10.34 -31.65 1.75
CA SER A 111 11.57 -31.40 2.49
C SER A 111 11.64 -32.20 3.78
N LEU A 112 12.84 -32.65 4.12
CA LEU A 112 13.13 -33.60 5.18
C LEU A 112 14.17 -33.03 6.13
N SER A 113 13.99 -33.24 7.43
CA SER A 113 15.10 -33.11 8.38
C SER A 113 16.17 -34.17 8.11
N ALA A 114 17.40 -33.94 8.57
CA ALA A 114 18.45 -34.97 8.53
C ALA A 114 18.04 -36.29 9.19
N SER A 115 17.30 -36.24 10.30
CA SER A 115 16.83 -37.45 10.97
C SER A 115 15.86 -38.27 10.10
N ALA A 116 14.95 -37.59 9.40
CA ALA A 116 14.04 -38.21 8.44
C ALA A 116 14.79 -38.76 7.23
N PHE A 117 15.73 -37.99 6.68
CA PHE A 117 16.59 -38.43 5.58
C PHE A 117 17.37 -39.71 5.93
N GLU A 118 18.00 -39.77 7.11
CA GLU A 118 18.78 -40.94 7.54
C GLU A 118 17.94 -42.22 7.66
N GLN A 119 16.66 -42.10 8.00
CA GLN A 119 15.77 -43.25 8.06
C GLN A 119 15.31 -43.76 6.69
N VAL A 120 15.36 -42.91 5.66
CA VAL A 120 14.76 -43.17 4.34
C VAL A 120 15.83 -43.44 3.26
N ARG A 121 17.03 -42.86 3.39
CA ARG A 121 18.14 -43.07 2.45
C ARG A 121 18.41 -44.58 2.24
N GLY A 122 18.41 -45.00 0.98
CA GLY A 122 18.64 -46.41 0.60
C GLY A 122 17.45 -47.36 0.84
N LYS A 123 16.31 -46.87 1.35
CA LYS A 123 15.07 -47.67 1.52
C LYS A 123 13.96 -47.29 0.52
N THR A 124 14.18 -46.24 -0.27
CA THR A 124 13.24 -45.74 -1.29
C THR A 124 13.95 -45.47 -2.60
N GLU A 125 13.22 -45.48 -3.72
CA GLU A 125 13.71 -45.12 -5.06
C GLU A 125 13.71 -43.60 -5.30
N PHE A 126 13.84 -42.77 -4.26
CA PHE A 126 13.82 -41.31 -4.35
C PHE A 126 15.24 -40.74 -4.37
N SER A 127 15.43 -39.60 -5.04
CA SER A 127 16.66 -38.83 -4.97
C SER A 127 16.56 -37.74 -3.91
N PHE A 128 17.69 -37.45 -3.26
CA PHE A 128 17.77 -36.47 -2.19
C PHE A 128 18.83 -35.43 -2.52
N GLU A 129 18.46 -34.15 -2.44
CA GLU A 129 19.35 -32.99 -2.56
C GLU A 129 19.59 -32.40 -1.17
N ASP A 130 20.86 -32.25 -0.79
CA ASP A 130 21.23 -31.62 0.49
C ASP A 130 21.15 -30.10 0.37
N LEU A 131 20.25 -29.49 1.15
CA LEU A 131 20.06 -28.04 1.19
C LEU A 131 20.88 -27.35 2.29
N GLY A 132 21.73 -28.10 3.00
CA GLY A 132 22.59 -27.59 4.06
C GLY A 132 21.87 -27.34 5.38
N GLU A 133 22.62 -26.79 6.35
CA GLU A 133 22.11 -26.42 7.66
C GLU A 133 21.35 -25.10 7.62
N LYS A 134 20.11 -25.11 8.13
CA LYS A 134 19.28 -23.91 8.27
C LYS A 134 18.99 -23.62 9.73
N SER A 135 19.12 -22.36 10.11
CA SER A 135 18.68 -21.88 11.42
C SER A 135 17.17 -21.66 11.39
N LEU A 136 16.41 -22.46 12.11
CA LEU A 136 14.94 -22.42 12.13
C LEU A 136 14.45 -21.58 13.33
N LYS A 137 13.42 -20.75 13.12
CA LYS A 137 12.83 -19.92 14.18
C LYS A 137 12.41 -20.76 15.39
N ASN A 138 12.89 -20.39 16.58
CA ASN A 138 12.64 -21.04 17.88
C ASN A 138 13.18 -22.48 17.98
N ILE A 139 14.21 -22.82 17.21
CA ILE A 139 14.98 -24.07 17.35
C ILE A 139 16.42 -23.68 17.64
N ASP A 140 16.91 -24.03 18.83
CA ASP A 140 18.21 -23.58 19.36
C ASP A 140 19.43 -24.10 18.57
N ARG A 141 19.21 -25.04 17.65
CA ARG A 141 20.26 -25.65 16.82
C ARG A 141 19.91 -25.57 15.32
N PRO A 142 20.91 -25.39 14.44
CA PRO A 142 20.71 -25.55 13.01
C PRO A 142 20.16 -26.95 12.68
N VAL A 143 19.23 -27.00 11.75
CA VAL A 143 18.65 -28.25 11.22
C VAL A 143 19.08 -28.39 9.78
N ARG A 144 19.77 -29.48 9.45
CA ARG A 144 20.11 -29.81 8.06
C ARG A 144 18.88 -30.35 7.33
N ILE A 145 18.60 -29.80 6.15
CA ILE A 145 17.40 -30.10 5.37
C ILE A 145 17.78 -30.75 4.05
N TYR A 146 16.99 -31.74 3.64
CA TYR A 146 17.10 -32.39 2.33
C TYR A 146 15.81 -32.16 1.53
N ALA A 147 15.91 -31.89 0.24
CA ALA A 147 14.77 -31.99 -0.68
C ALA A 147 14.71 -33.40 -1.27
N THR A 148 13.52 -33.97 -1.43
CA THR A 148 13.32 -35.28 -2.07
C THR A 148 12.54 -35.15 -3.36
N HIS A 149 12.94 -35.92 -4.37
CA HIS A 149 12.31 -35.97 -5.69
C HIS A 149 12.06 -37.42 -6.14
N SER A 150 10.98 -37.62 -6.89
CA SER A 150 10.70 -38.91 -7.53
C SER A 150 11.54 -39.11 -8.78
N LEU A 151 12.08 -40.31 -8.96
CA LEU A 151 12.78 -40.71 -10.18
C LEU A 151 11.84 -41.05 -11.35
N LYS A 152 10.51 -41.11 -11.12
CA LYS A 152 9.50 -41.42 -12.14
C LYS A 152 8.95 -40.21 -12.89
N ALA A 153 9.39 -39.00 -12.58
CA ALA A 153 9.04 -37.82 -13.36
C ALA A 153 9.58 -37.96 -14.79
N PRO A 154 8.76 -37.75 -15.84
CA PRO A 154 9.25 -37.84 -17.22
C PRO A 154 10.42 -36.88 -17.44
N ALA A 155 11.41 -37.35 -18.19
CA ALA A 155 12.72 -36.75 -18.42
C ALA A 155 12.72 -35.38 -19.15
N SER A 156 11.62 -34.63 -19.12
CA SER A 156 11.58 -33.22 -19.54
C SER A 156 11.91 -32.24 -18.41
N ALA A 157 12.01 -32.70 -17.15
CA ALA A 157 12.29 -31.83 -15.99
C ALA A 157 13.76 -31.83 -15.51
N LEU A 158 14.60 -32.77 -15.96
CA LEU A 158 15.97 -32.95 -15.43
C LEU A 158 17.10 -32.47 -16.37
N ALA A 159 16.78 -32.04 -17.59
CA ALA A 159 17.77 -31.50 -18.54
C ALA A 159 18.00 -29.98 -18.42
N ALA A 160 17.23 -29.27 -17.58
CA ALA A 160 17.34 -27.81 -17.41
C ALA A 160 18.33 -27.36 -16.31
N SER A 161 18.98 -28.28 -15.59
CA SER A 161 19.85 -27.94 -14.44
C SER A 161 21.37 -27.92 -14.72
N GLN A 162 21.82 -27.98 -15.98
CA GLN A 162 23.26 -27.88 -16.31
C GLN A 162 23.62 -26.90 -17.43
N ILE A 163 22.79 -25.89 -17.69
CA ILE A 163 23.28 -24.65 -18.31
C ILE A 163 23.06 -23.57 -17.26
N ALA A 164 24.14 -23.15 -16.63
CA ALA A 164 24.17 -21.91 -15.86
C ALA A 164 23.90 -20.74 -16.83
N GLN A 165 22.62 -20.51 -17.13
CA GLN A 165 22.16 -19.21 -17.56
C GLN A 165 22.12 -18.34 -16.30
N PRO A 166 22.57 -17.07 -16.35
CA PRO A 166 22.41 -16.15 -15.24
C PRO A 166 20.92 -16.15 -14.89
N LYS A 167 20.61 -16.51 -13.64
CA LYS A 167 19.27 -16.49 -13.06
C LYS A 167 18.64 -15.16 -13.48
N ALA A 168 17.71 -15.20 -14.44
CA ALA A 168 16.96 -14.02 -14.79
C ALA A 168 16.37 -13.50 -13.49
N ALA A 169 16.63 -12.22 -13.19
CA ALA A 169 16.02 -11.56 -12.06
C ALA A 169 14.51 -11.86 -12.08
N PRO A 170 13.85 -12.02 -10.92
CA PRO A 170 12.40 -12.11 -10.88
C PRO A 170 11.82 -11.00 -11.77
N PRO A 171 10.79 -11.26 -12.59
CA PRO A 171 10.19 -10.20 -13.36
C PRO A 171 9.86 -9.05 -12.41
N ILE A 172 10.37 -7.86 -12.71
CA ILE A 172 10.07 -6.67 -11.91
C ILE A 172 8.55 -6.54 -11.95
N LEU A 173 7.93 -6.62 -10.77
CA LEU A 173 6.49 -6.47 -10.61
C LEU A 173 6.02 -5.19 -11.31
N GLU A 174 4.85 -5.24 -11.95
CA GLU A 174 4.26 -4.07 -12.62
C GLU A 174 4.01 -2.91 -11.64
N ARG A 175 3.88 -3.23 -10.35
CA ARG A 175 3.76 -2.25 -9.26
C ARG A 175 5.13 -2.01 -8.61
N PRO A 176 5.42 -0.78 -8.17
CA PRO A 176 6.71 -0.45 -7.59
C PRO A 176 6.98 -1.28 -6.34
N SER A 177 8.16 -1.89 -6.29
CA SER A 177 8.57 -2.79 -5.23
C SER A 177 9.71 -2.19 -4.40
N ILE A 178 9.62 -2.34 -3.07
CA ILE A 178 10.55 -1.75 -2.12
C ILE A 178 11.01 -2.76 -1.07
N ALA A 179 12.31 -2.76 -0.77
CA ALA A 179 12.88 -3.43 0.39
C ALA A 179 13.39 -2.40 1.40
N VAL A 180 13.14 -2.64 2.69
CA VAL A 180 13.72 -1.82 3.77
C VAL A 180 14.83 -2.62 4.45
N LEU A 181 16.07 -2.18 4.27
CA LEU A 181 17.23 -2.85 4.86
C LEU A 181 17.34 -2.52 6.35
N PRO A 182 17.99 -3.41 7.14
CA PRO A 182 18.30 -3.13 8.53
C PRO A 182 19.09 -1.83 8.66
N PHE A 183 18.61 -0.90 9.49
CA PHE A 183 19.32 0.35 9.72
C PHE A 183 20.57 0.10 10.56
N GLN A 184 21.66 0.76 10.21
CA GLN A 184 22.92 0.64 10.95
C GLN A 184 22.80 1.30 12.33
N ASN A 185 23.09 0.54 13.38
CA ASN A 185 23.25 1.09 14.73
C ASN A 185 24.59 1.85 14.83
N MET A 186 24.52 3.19 14.90
CA MET A 186 25.66 4.09 15.07
C MET A 186 25.82 4.61 16.51
N SER A 187 25.15 3.96 17.47
CA SER A 187 25.14 4.36 18.89
C SER A 187 26.32 3.80 19.67
N GLY A 188 27.02 2.79 19.13
CA GLY A 188 28.16 2.12 19.78
C GLY A 188 27.78 1.13 20.89
N ASP A 189 26.48 1.02 21.20
CA ASP A 189 25.91 0.12 22.19
C ASP A 189 25.09 -0.98 21.49
N PRO A 190 25.56 -2.24 21.49
CA PRO A 190 24.84 -3.38 20.89
C PRO A 190 23.47 -3.64 21.52
N ASP A 191 23.26 -3.23 22.77
CA ASP A 191 21.96 -3.39 23.42
C ASP A 191 20.90 -2.48 22.79
N GLN A 192 21.27 -1.54 21.91
CA GLN A 192 20.34 -0.64 21.21
C GLN A 192 19.95 -1.12 19.81
N GLU A 193 20.44 -2.31 19.41
CA GLU A 193 20.13 -2.91 18.11
C GLU A 193 18.63 -3.18 17.93
N TYR A 194 17.93 -3.57 19.00
CA TYR A 194 16.48 -3.84 18.97
C TYR A 194 15.68 -2.61 18.57
N PHE A 195 16.15 -1.41 18.92
CA PHE A 195 15.46 -0.17 18.63
C PHE A 195 15.53 0.14 17.14
N ALA A 196 16.72 0.01 16.53
CA ALA A 196 16.87 0.14 15.09
C ALA A 196 16.05 -0.90 14.33
N ASP A 197 16.04 -2.15 14.80
CA ASP A 197 15.25 -3.23 14.21
C ASP A 197 13.73 -3.00 14.30
N GLY A 198 13.25 -2.46 15.43
CA GLY A 198 11.85 -2.13 15.66
C GLY A 198 11.35 -1.03 14.73
N ILE A 199 12.15 0.05 14.57
CA ILE A 199 11.84 1.12 13.62
C ILE A 199 11.74 0.59 12.18
N VAL A 200 12.65 -0.30 11.77
CA VAL A 200 12.60 -0.89 10.43
C VAL A 200 11.34 -1.73 10.25
N GLU A 201 10.94 -2.49 11.27
CA GLU A 201 9.71 -3.30 11.24
C GLU A 201 8.45 -2.44 11.14
N ASP A 202 8.39 -1.33 11.87
CA ASP A 202 7.28 -0.39 11.81
C ASP A 202 7.21 0.35 10.47
N ILE A 203 8.36 0.70 9.88
CA ILE A 203 8.42 1.27 8.52
C ILE A 203 7.89 0.26 7.50
N ILE A 204 8.31 -1.01 7.57
CA ILE A 204 7.80 -2.07 6.69
C ILE A 204 6.28 -2.21 6.85
N THR A 205 5.79 -2.20 8.09
CA THR A 205 4.36 -2.29 8.39
C THR A 205 3.60 -1.09 7.82
N GLY A 206 4.09 0.13 8.06
CA GLY A 206 3.49 1.36 7.57
C GLY A 206 3.47 1.46 6.05
N LEU A 207 4.54 1.04 5.36
CA LEU A 207 4.58 0.98 3.90
C LEU A 207 3.63 -0.09 3.35
N SER A 208 3.38 -1.18 4.08
CA SER A 208 2.49 -2.25 3.61
C SER A 208 1.01 -1.84 3.54
N HIS A 209 0.63 -0.77 4.23
CA HIS A 209 -0.70 -0.14 4.08
C HIS A 209 -0.88 0.63 2.76
N PHE A 210 0.17 0.84 1.96
CA PHE A 210 0.08 1.42 0.62
C PHE A 210 -0.08 0.31 -0.41
N LYS A 211 -1.30 0.01 -0.84
CA LYS A 211 -1.60 -1.05 -1.80
C LYS A 211 -0.91 -0.91 -3.17
N SER A 212 -0.48 0.30 -3.52
CA SER A 212 0.32 0.57 -4.72
C SER A 212 1.75 0.05 -4.61
N LEU A 213 2.25 -0.20 -3.40
CA LEU A 213 3.61 -0.67 -3.14
C LEU A 213 3.63 -2.18 -2.90
N PHE A 214 4.61 -2.85 -3.50
CA PHE A 214 4.98 -4.21 -3.11
C PHE A 214 6.14 -4.16 -2.11
N VAL A 215 5.85 -4.38 -0.83
CA VAL A 215 6.85 -4.30 0.24
C VAL A 215 7.44 -5.69 0.51
N ILE A 216 8.76 -5.80 0.48
CA ILE A 216 9.46 -7.04 0.84
C ILE A 216 9.33 -7.31 2.33
N ALA A 217 9.03 -8.57 2.65
CA ALA A 217 8.95 -9.03 4.03
C ALA A 217 10.28 -8.83 4.77
N ARG A 218 10.18 -8.37 6.03
CA ARG A 218 11.31 -8.11 6.94
C ARG A 218 12.39 -9.19 6.89
N ASN A 219 12.01 -10.46 6.97
CA ASN A 219 12.97 -11.57 7.02
C ASN A 219 13.88 -11.65 5.80
N SER A 220 13.38 -11.30 4.60
CA SER A 220 14.18 -11.31 3.38
C SER A 220 15.21 -10.19 3.40
N SER A 221 14.82 -8.98 3.82
CA SER A 221 15.73 -7.83 3.92
C SER A 221 16.74 -7.97 5.07
N PHE A 222 16.38 -8.64 6.16
CA PHE A 222 17.26 -8.81 7.32
C PHE A 222 18.41 -9.81 7.08
N THR A 223 18.38 -10.58 5.99
CA THR A 223 19.52 -11.41 5.58
C THR A 223 20.79 -10.61 5.26
N TYR A 224 20.64 -9.30 5.02
CA TYR A 224 21.73 -8.36 4.76
C TYR A 224 22.28 -7.68 6.02
N LYS A 225 21.74 -7.98 7.20
CA LYS A 225 22.19 -7.37 8.46
C LYS A 225 23.68 -7.62 8.72
N GLY A 226 24.41 -6.57 9.09
CA GLY A 226 25.85 -6.64 9.39
C GLY A 226 26.74 -6.90 8.18
N LYS A 227 26.20 -6.86 6.95
CA LYS A 227 26.96 -7.05 5.71
C LYS A 227 27.12 -5.73 4.98
N ALA A 228 28.30 -5.48 4.43
CA ALA A 228 28.47 -4.45 3.40
C ALA A 228 27.86 -4.99 2.09
N VAL A 229 26.85 -4.32 1.55
CA VAL A 229 26.07 -4.81 0.41
C VAL A 229 26.01 -3.77 -0.70
N ASP A 230 26.14 -4.21 -1.95
CA ASP A 230 25.85 -3.37 -3.11
C ASP A 230 24.32 -3.33 -3.29
N ILE A 231 23.73 -2.14 -3.24
CA ILE A 231 22.29 -1.94 -3.38
C ILE A 231 21.77 -2.47 -4.73
N LYS A 232 22.58 -2.42 -5.79
CA LYS A 232 22.21 -3.02 -7.08
C LYS A 232 22.10 -4.53 -7.01
N GLN A 233 22.95 -5.16 -6.19
CA GLN A 233 22.87 -6.60 -5.95
C GLN A 233 21.64 -6.93 -5.10
N VAL A 234 21.36 -6.18 -4.04
CA VAL A 234 20.15 -6.33 -3.22
C VAL A 234 18.89 -6.25 -4.08
N GLY A 235 18.79 -5.24 -4.95
CA GLY A 235 17.66 -5.09 -5.87
C GLY A 235 17.44 -6.32 -6.77
N ARG A 236 18.52 -6.88 -7.34
CA ARG A 236 18.45 -8.09 -8.17
C ARG A 236 18.08 -9.34 -7.38
N GLU A 237 18.62 -9.51 -6.18
CA GLU A 237 18.41 -10.69 -5.34
C GLU A 237 17.00 -10.73 -4.74
N LEU A 238 16.51 -9.57 -4.27
CA LEU A 238 15.16 -9.43 -3.71
C LEU A 238 14.08 -9.17 -4.76
N GLY A 239 14.46 -8.89 -6.01
CA GLY A 239 13.51 -8.55 -7.08
C GLY A 239 12.82 -7.19 -6.87
N VAL A 240 13.53 -6.23 -6.27
CA VAL A 240 13.00 -4.89 -5.98
C VAL A 240 13.63 -3.81 -6.85
N ARG A 241 12.82 -2.80 -7.20
CA ARG A 241 13.34 -1.58 -7.83
C ARG A 241 13.91 -0.61 -6.81
N TYR A 242 13.27 -0.49 -5.64
CA TYR A 242 13.63 0.50 -4.65
C TYR A 242 14.17 -0.15 -3.38
N VAL A 243 15.16 0.49 -2.77
CA VAL A 243 15.72 0.08 -1.49
C VAL A 243 15.76 1.28 -0.56
N LEU A 244 15.23 1.11 0.65
CA LEU A 244 15.37 2.05 1.75
C LEU A 244 16.46 1.55 2.70
N GLU A 245 17.50 2.35 2.89
CA GLU A 245 18.55 2.10 3.88
C GLU A 245 18.70 3.28 4.83
N GLY A 246 19.40 3.08 5.94
CA GLY A 246 19.51 4.11 6.94
C GLY A 246 20.38 3.76 8.13
N SER A 247 20.41 4.67 9.09
CA SER A 247 21.13 4.51 10.34
C SER A 247 20.40 5.15 11.51
N VAL A 248 20.61 4.59 12.69
CA VAL A 248 20.05 5.08 13.96
C VAL A 248 21.20 5.39 14.91
N ARG A 249 21.21 6.58 15.50
CA ARG A 249 22.14 6.99 16.54
C ARG A 249 21.34 7.49 17.74
N LYS A 250 21.46 6.80 18.87
CA LYS A 250 20.87 7.16 20.15
C LYS A 250 21.99 7.55 21.12
N GLY A 251 21.82 8.69 21.80
CA GLY A 251 22.81 9.18 22.76
C GLY A 251 22.37 10.48 23.43
N SER A 252 22.77 10.67 24.69
CA SER A 252 22.46 11.89 25.48
C SER A 252 20.97 12.27 25.50
N GLY A 253 20.08 11.28 25.61
CA GLY A 253 18.62 11.51 25.62
C GLY A 253 18.03 11.95 24.28
N ARG A 254 18.76 11.78 23.16
CA ARG A 254 18.27 12.08 21.80
C ARG A 254 18.47 10.89 20.87
N VAL A 255 17.60 10.79 19.88
CA VAL A 255 17.73 9.85 18.76
C VAL A 255 17.84 10.65 17.47
N ARG A 256 18.74 10.22 16.61
CA ARG A 256 18.86 10.67 15.23
C ARG A 256 18.70 9.48 14.30
N ILE A 257 17.81 9.60 13.34
CA ILE A 257 17.58 8.61 12.29
C ILE A 257 17.90 9.26 10.96
N THR A 258 18.65 8.56 10.11
CA THR A 258 18.89 8.97 8.73
C THR A 258 18.34 7.88 7.83
N GLY A 259 17.57 8.26 6.81
CA GLY A 259 17.02 7.33 5.83
C GLY A 259 17.32 7.81 4.42
N GLN A 260 17.50 6.88 3.49
CA GLN A 260 17.76 7.16 2.09
C GLN A 260 17.01 6.16 1.20
N LEU A 261 16.29 6.68 0.20
CA LEU A 261 15.60 5.90 -0.82
C LEU A 261 16.45 5.87 -2.09
N ILE A 262 16.75 4.66 -2.57
CA ILE A 262 17.66 4.43 -3.69
C ILE A 262 16.95 3.61 -4.77
N ASP A 263 17.10 4.02 -6.02
CA ASP A 263 16.77 3.19 -7.18
C ASP A 263 17.87 2.13 -7.38
N ALA A 264 17.56 0.88 -7.06
CA ALA A 264 18.49 -0.23 -7.12
C ALA A 264 18.87 -0.65 -8.56
N THR A 265 18.22 -0.10 -9.59
CA THR A 265 18.57 -0.40 -10.99
C THR A 265 19.80 0.39 -11.45
N ASN A 266 19.91 1.66 -11.04
CA ASN A 266 20.96 2.58 -11.48
C ASN A 266 21.83 3.11 -10.32
N GLY A 267 21.38 2.97 -9.07
CA GLY A 267 22.05 3.45 -7.85
C GLY A 267 21.77 4.92 -7.54
N ALA A 268 20.77 5.54 -8.17
CA ALA A 268 20.43 6.94 -7.93
C ALA A 268 19.73 7.10 -6.57
N HIS A 269 20.17 8.09 -5.79
CA HIS A 269 19.47 8.52 -4.58
C HIS A 269 18.28 9.38 -4.97
N LEU A 270 17.07 8.91 -4.62
CA LEU A 270 15.81 9.60 -4.91
C LEU A 270 15.39 10.52 -3.78
N TRP A 271 15.71 10.13 -2.54
CA TRP A 271 15.38 10.88 -1.35
C TRP A 271 16.39 10.56 -0.25
N ALA A 272 16.69 11.55 0.58
CA ALA A 272 17.44 11.38 1.82
C ALA A 272 16.98 12.45 2.82
N ASP A 273 16.70 12.05 4.05
CA ASP A 273 16.40 12.99 5.12
C ASP A 273 16.89 12.47 6.47
N LYS A 274 16.89 13.36 7.47
CA LYS A 274 17.26 13.06 8.85
C LYS A 274 16.15 13.51 9.79
N PHE A 275 15.91 12.69 10.81
CA PHE A 275 14.92 12.92 11.85
C PHE A 275 15.62 12.96 13.20
N ASP A 276 15.36 14.01 13.97
CA ASP A 276 15.89 14.20 15.32
C ASP A 276 14.72 14.22 16.30
N GLY A 277 14.84 13.50 17.43
CA GLY A 277 13.85 13.56 18.50
C GLY A 277 14.44 13.31 19.89
N ALA A 278 13.66 13.66 20.91
CA ALA A 278 14.02 13.49 22.32
C ALA A 278 13.50 12.14 22.85
N VAL A 279 14.30 11.46 23.66
CA VAL A 279 14.02 10.11 24.21
C VAL A 279 13.19 10.21 25.50
N ALA A 280 12.24 11.14 25.57
CA ALA A 280 11.37 11.26 26.74
C ALA A 280 10.44 10.04 26.85
N ASP A 281 9.88 9.63 25.70
CA ASP A 281 9.21 8.35 25.51
C ASP A 281 9.77 7.71 24.22
N VAL A 282 10.35 6.51 24.36
CA VAL A 282 10.97 5.78 23.25
C VAL A 282 9.92 5.30 22.24
N PHE A 283 8.72 4.95 22.70
CA PHE A 283 7.65 4.40 21.85
C PHE A 283 6.94 5.50 21.08
N GLU A 284 6.58 6.61 21.71
CA GLU A 284 6.00 7.76 20.99
C GLU A 284 6.97 8.30 19.93
N LEU A 285 8.27 8.30 20.22
CA LEU A 285 9.29 8.71 19.28
C LEU A 285 9.41 7.73 18.10
N GLN A 286 9.28 6.43 18.36
CA GLN A 286 9.29 5.40 17.32
C GLN A 286 8.09 5.57 16.38
N ASP A 287 6.89 5.77 16.92
CA ASP A 287 5.67 6.04 16.14
C ASP A 287 5.80 7.32 15.31
N GLU A 288 6.26 8.42 15.92
CA GLU A 288 6.44 9.71 15.23
C GLU A 288 7.44 9.60 14.07
N ILE A 289 8.55 8.88 14.26
CA ILE A 289 9.55 8.73 13.20
C ILE A 289 9.04 7.80 12.10
N THR A 290 8.39 6.69 12.45
CA THR A 290 7.77 5.81 11.46
C THR A 290 6.77 6.58 10.61
N GLU A 291 5.87 7.36 11.23
CA GLU A 291 4.90 8.20 10.52
C GLU A 291 5.62 9.12 9.51
N LYS A 292 6.63 9.87 9.95
CA LYS A 292 7.39 10.81 9.10
C LYS A 292 8.15 10.12 7.97
N VAL A 293 8.77 8.97 8.23
CA VAL A 293 9.53 8.23 7.21
C VAL A 293 8.57 7.69 6.16
N VAL A 294 7.53 6.98 6.58
CA VAL A 294 6.54 6.36 5.67
C VAL A 294 5.83 7.43 4.83
N SER A 295 5.42 8.55 5.45
CA SER A 295 4.74 9.64 4.77
C SER A 295 5.64 10.43 3.81
N SER A 296 6.97 10.32 3.94
CA SER A 296 7.95 10.92 3.02
C SER A 296 8.34 9.98 1.88
N ILE A 297 8.45 8.67 2.15
CA ILE A 297 8.91 7.67 1.19
C ILE A 297 7.88 7.38 0.11
N ALA A 298 6.61 7.18 0.48
CA ALA A 298 5.58 6.81 -0.49
C ALA A 298 5.38 7.89 -1.58
N PRO A 299 5.30 9.21 -1.25
CA PRO A 299 5.23 10.26 -2.27
C PRO A 299 6.52 10.37 -3.12
N ALA A 300 7.70 10.21 -2.51
CA ALA A 300 8.96 10.26 -3.26
C ALA A 300 9.04 9.14 -4.32
N LEU A 301 8.56 7.95 -3.95
CA LEU A 301 8.47 6.81 -4.86
C LEU A 301 7.43 7.03 -5.97
N GLU A 302 6.28 7.63 -5.66
CA GLU A 302 5.28 8.00 -6.65
C GLU A 302 5.83 8.97 -7.71
N VAL A 303 6.56 10.01 -7.27
CA VAL A 303 7.24 10.96 -8.17
C VAL A 303 8.24 10.25 -9.08
N ALA A 304 9.08 9.37 -8.51
CA ALA A 304 10.05 8.62 -9.30
C ALA A 304 9.39 7.71 -10.35
N GLU A 305 8.26 7.09 -10.03
CA GLU A 305 7.50 6.27 -10.97
C GLU A 305 6.83 7.11 -12.07
N ILE A 306 6.30 8.29 -11.74
CA ILE A 306 5.77 9.25 -12.72
C ILE A 306 6.86 9.69 -13.71
N GLU A 307 8.03 10.08 -13.20
CA GLU A 307 9.16 10.50 -14.03
C GLU A 307 9.63 9.36 -14.94
N ARG A 308 9.66 8.12 -14.44
CA ARG A 308 10.01 6.93 -15.21
C ARG A 308 9.09 6.74 -16.42
N VAL A 309 7.77 6.83 -16.24
CA VAL A 309 6.80 6.67 -17.34
C VAL A 309 6.92 7.80 -18.37
N GLY A 310 7.28 9.02 -17.94
CA GLY A 310 7.53 10.14 -18.85
C GLY A 310 8.58 9.87 -19.92
N HIS A 311 9.48 8.91 -19.69
CA HIS A 311 10.59 8.56 -20.59
C HIS A 311 10.33 7.27 -21.42
N GLN A 312 9.17 6.60 -21.30
CA GLN A 312 8.87 5.35 -22.02
C GLN A 312 8.04 5.54 -23.31
N PRO A 313 8.30 4.77 -24.39
CA PRO A 313 7.47 4.77 -25.59
C PRO A 313 6.12 4.02 -25.44
N ALA A 314 5.23 4.26 -26.41
CA ALA A 314 3.76 4.21 -26.39
C ALA A 314 2.98 2.92 -26.00
N ALA A 315 3.61 1.81 -25.61
CA ALA A 315 2.88 0.61 -25.19
C ALA A 315 2.60 0.66 -23.68
N LEU A 316 1.67 1.53 -23.28
CA LEU A 316 1.35 1.77 -21.86
C LEU A 316 0.28 0.79 -21.38
N HIS A 317 0.57 0.05 -20.32
CA HIS A 317 -0.42 -0.74 -19.58
C HIS A 317 -1.31 0.20 -18.74
N SER A 318 -2.40 -0.32 -18.16
CA SER A 318 -3.33 0.47 -17.34
C SER A 318 -2.64 1.21 -16.19
N TYR A 319 -1.62 0.60 -15.57
CA TYR A 319 -0.79 1.22 -14.53
C TYR A 319 0.05 2.40 -15.04
N ASP A 320 0.71 2.28 -16.19
CA ASP A 320 1.52 3.39 -16.73
C ASP A 320 0.63 4.56 -17.17
N LEU A 321 -0.56 4.28 -17.73
CA LEU A 321 -1.56 5.31 -18.01
C LEU A 321 -2.02 6.00 -16.73
N PHE A 322 -2.26 5.25 -15.65
CA PHE A 322 -2.59 5.82 -14.35
C PHE A 322 -1.50 6.80 -13.88
N LEU A 323 -0.23 6.40 -13.91
CA LEU A 323 0.89 7.30 -13.54
C LEU A 323 0.96 8.54 -14.44
N LYS A 324 0.74 8.38 -15.74
CA LYS A 324 0.69 9.51 -16.68
C LYS A 324 -0.47 10.47 -16.34
N GLY A 325 -1.63 9.94 -15.96
CA GLY A 325 -2.77 10.73 -15.49
C GLY A 325 -2.43 11.50 -14.21
N MET A 326 -1.76 10.85 -13.25
CA MET A 326 -1.28 11.50 -12.02
C MET A 326 -0.30 12.65 -12.32
N ALA A 327 0.60 12.47 -13.29
CA ALA A 327 1.53 13.50 -13.72
C ALA A 327 0.82 14.79 -14.18
N PHE A 328 -0.26 14.65 -14.96
CA PHE A 328 -1.09 15.78 -15.37
C PHE A 328 -1.86 16.37 -14.19
N TYR A 329 -2.45 15.53 -13.35
CA TYR A 329 -3.18 15.97 -12.16
C TYR A 329 -2.32 16.85 -11.24
N TYR A 330 -1.05 16.51 -11.00
CA TYR A 330 -0.16 17.28 -10.14
C TYR A 330 0.28 18.64 -10.71
N ARG A 331 0.14 18.88 -12.02
CA ARG A 331 0.43 20.20 -12.64
C ARG A 331 -0.58 21.28 -12.26
N ARG A 332 -1.81 20.86 -11.91
CA ARG A 332 -2.89 21.71 -11.40
C ARG A 332 -3.22 22.92 -12.28
N THR A 333 -3.63 22.64 -13.51
CA THR A 333 -4.33 23.61 -14.35
C THR A 333 -5.66 23.01 -14.82
N GLY A 334 -6.63 23.85 -15.19
CA GLY A 334 -7.89 23.38 -15.76
C GLY A 334 -7.70 22.40 -16.93
N PRO A 335 -6.89 22.76 -17.96
CA PRO A 335 -6.58 21.85 -19.06
C PRO A 335 -5.89 20.55 -18.62
N ASP A 336 -4.93 20.61 -17.68
CA ASP A 336 -4.23 19.41 -17.21
C ASP A 336 -5.16 18.46 -16.44
N PHE A 337 -6.11 18.96 -15.64
CA PHE A 337 -7.12 18.09 -15.01
C PHE A 337 -7.99 17.36 -16.02
N MET A 338 -8.39 18.04 -17.10
CA MET A 338 -9.16 17.40 -18.17
C MET A 338 -8.32 16.40 -18.99
N GLN A 339 -7.01 16.67 -19.13
CA GLN A 339 -6.10 15.72 -19.73
C GLN A 339 -5.90 14.48 -18.85
N ALA A 340 -5.76 14.66 -17.54
CA ALA A 340 -5.72 13.57 -16.56
C ALA A 340 -7.00 12.72 -16.64
N TYR A 341 -8.17 13.37 -16.64
CA TYR A 341 -9.48 12.72 -16.81
C TYR A 341 -9.51 11.81 -18.05
N ALA A 342 -9.10 12.32 -19.21
CA ALA A 342 -9.07 11.57 -20.46
C ALA A 342 -8.09 10.37 -20.41
N ILE A 343 -6.94 10.54 -19.76
CA ILE A 343 -5.93 9.47 -19.61
C ILE A 343 -6.42 8.38 -18.66
N PHE A 344 -7.04 8.73 -17.54
CA PHE A 344 -7.65 7.73 -16.65
C PHE A 344 -8.77 6.96 -17.34
N LYS A 345 -9.54 7.62 -18.21
CA LYS A 345 -10.53 6.93 -19.06
C LYS A 345 -9.88 5.91 -20.00
N GLN A 346 -8.76 6.26 -20.64
CA GLN A 346 -7.99 5.30 -21.45
C GLN A 346 -7.45 4.13 -20.61
N ALA A 347 -7.02 4.37 -19.36
CA ALA A 347 -6.61 3.29 -18.47
C ALA A 347 -7.77 2.31 -18.19
N LEU A 348 -9.00 2.81 -18.07
CA LEU A 348 -10.21 2.02 -17.86
C LEU A 348 -10.71 1.30 -19.11
N GLU A 349 -10.36 1.79 -20.31
CA GLU A 349 -10.60 1.05 -21.56
C GLU A 349 -9.73 -0.22 -21.63
N ILE A 350 -8.54 -0.20 -21.02
CA ILE A 350 -7.64 -1.35 -20.92
C ILE A 350 -8.03 -2.27 -19.74
N ASP A 351 -8.25 -1.70 -18.57
CA ASP A 351 -8.66 -2.43 -17.36
C ASP A 351 -9.87 -1.75 -16.69
N PRO A 352 -11.10 -2.18 -17.06
CA PRO A 352 -12.33 -1.64 -16.47
C PRO A 352 -12.46 -1.86 -14.96
N SER A 353 -11.68 -2.78 -14.38
CA SER A 353 -11.70 -3.11 -12.95
C SER A 353 -10.70 -2.30 -12.12
N TYR A 354 -9.95 -1.39 -12.76
CA TYR A 354 -8.90 -0.63 -12.09
C TYR A 354 -9.48 0.46 -11.18
N ALA A 355 -9.72 0.11 -9.91
CA ALA A 355 -10.39 0.96 -8.92
C ALA A 355 -9.73 2.35 -8.75
N ALA A 356 -8.40 2.43 -8.71
CA ALA A 356 -7.68 3.70 -8.56
C ALA A 356 -7.86 4.62 -9.79
N ALA A 357 -7.93 4.07 -10.99
CA ALA A 357 -8.20 4.85 -12.20
C ALA A 357 -9.64 5.39 -12.22
N HIS A 358 -10.63 4.60 -11.80
CA HIS A 358 -12.00 5.10 -11.58
C HIS A 358 -12.04 6.24 -10.56
N ALA A 359 -11.36 6.06 -9.42
CA ALA A 359 -11.29 7.07 -8.37
C ALA A 359 -10.69 8.38 -8.89
N MET A 360 -9.59 8.31 -9.63
CA MET A 360 -8.89 9.50 -10.13
C MET A 360 -9.52 10.14 -11.37
N LEU A 361 -10.25 9.39 -12.21
CA LEU A 361 -11.11 9.97 -13.24
C LEU A 361 -12.15 10.87 -12.58
N ALA A 362 -12.87 10.32 -11.60
CA ALA A 362 -13.89 11.04 -10.86
C ALA A 362 -13.30 12.27 -10.11
N PHE A 363 -12.16 12.08 -9.45
CA PHE A 363 -11.47 13.14 -8.71
C PHE A 363 -10.93 14.24 -9.62
N SER A 364 -10.50 13.92 -10.85
CA SER A 364 -10.07 14.91 -11.83
C SER A 364 -11.21 15.82 -12.28
N GLY A 365 -12.43 15.28 -12.40
CA GLY A 365 -13.64 16.09 -12.67
C GLY A 365 -13.95 17.06 -11.52
N LEU A 366 -13.88 16.57 -10.27
CA LEU A 366 -13.99 17.41 -9.07
C LEU A 366 -12.92 18.51 -9.07
N ALA A 367 -11.65 18.14 -9.27
CA ALA A 367 -10.52 19.05 -9.20
C ALA A 367 -10.61 20.14 -10.29
N PHE A 368 -11.04 19.78 -11.50
CA PHE A 368 -11.35 20.75 -12.56
C PHE A 368 -12.39 21.77 -12.11
N GLN A 369 -13.54 21.32 -11.60
CA GLN A 369 -14.62 22.21 -11.18
C GLN A 369 -14.20 23.10 -10.01
N ALA A 370 -13.50 22.55 -9.02
CA ALA A 370 -12.98 23.32 -7.89
C ALA A 370 -11.94 24.36 -8.32
N PHE A 371 -10.99 23.97 -9.17
CA PHE A 371 -9.91 24.87 -9.58
C PHE A 371 -10.39 26.02 -10.48
N THR A 372 -11.24 25.71 -11.45
CA THR A 372 -11.69 26.66 -12.49
C THR A 372 -12.96 27.41 -12.13
N GLY A 373 -13.74 26.92 -11.16
CA GLY A 373 -15.07 27.42 -10.88
C GLY A 373 -16.12 27.05 -11.95
N VAL A 374 -15.74 26.28 -12.98
CA VAL A 374 -16.64 25.89 -14.07
C VAL A 374 -17.35 24.59 -13.71
N LYS A 375 -18.69 24.63 -13.70
CA LYS A 375 -19.51 23.45 -13.46
C LYS A 375 -19.30 22.40 -14.55
N LEU A 376 -19.19 21.13 -14.17
CA LEU A 376 -19.16 20.02 -15.12
C LEU A 376 -20.45 19.97 -15.95
N SER A 377 -20.32 19.53 -17.21
CA SER A 377 -21.49 19.16 -18.02
C SER A 377 -22.23 17.98 -17.36
N VAL A 378 -23.51 17.82 -17.69
CA VAL A 378 -24.35 16.74 -17.13
C VAL A 378 -23.71 15.38 -17.36
N ASP A 379 -23.22 15.12 -18.59
CA ASP A 379 -22.60 13.84 -18.93
C ASP A 379 -21.31 13.57 -18.13
N ARG A 380 -20.45 14.58 -17.95
CA ARG A 380 -19.21 14.43 -17.18
C ARG A 380 -19.48 14.31 -15.69
N LEU A 381 -20.48 15.02 -15.18
CA LEU A 381 -20.92 14.88 -13.80
C LEU A 381 -21.42 13.46 -13.54
N GLN A 382 -22.25 12.93 -14.43
CA GLN A 382 -22.76 11.56 -14.34
C GLN A 382 -21.62 10.55 -14.39
N GLU A 383 -20.73 10.65 -15.38
CA GLU A 383 -19.57 9.76 -15.53
C GLU A 383 -18.65 9.79 -14.29
N ALA A 384 -18.35 10.98 -13.75
CA ALA A 384 -17.55 11.10 -12.54
C ALA A 384 -18.23 10.44 -11.32
N LEU A 385 -19.55 10.58 -11.17
CA LEU A 385 -20.29 9.94 -10.07
C LEU A 385 -20.38 8.43 -10.22
N GLU A 386 -20.59 7.93 -11.44
CA GLU A 386 -20.60 6.50 -11.75
C GLU A 386 -19.22 5.87 -11.51
N SER A 387 -18.14 6.53 -11.94
CA SER A 387 -16.77 6.07 -11.65
C SER A 387 -16.45 6.10 -10.15
N ALA A 388 -16.88 7.12 -9.39
CA ALA A 388 -16.69 7.12 -7.94
C ALA A 388 -17.44 5.96 -7.25
N GLU A 389 -18.66 5.65 -7.70
CA GLU A 389 -19.44 4.50 -7.24
C GLU A 389 -18.80 3.16 -7.60
N ALA A 390 -18.22 3.05 -8.81
CA ALA A 390 -17.50 1.86 -9.24
C ALA A 390 -16.21 1.66 -8.42
N ALA A 391 -15.40 2.72 -8.28
CA ALA A 391 -14.15 2.71 -7.53
C ALA A 391 -14.34 2.13 -6.12
N ARG A 392 -15.30 2.67 -5.36
CA ARG A 392 -15.53 2.23 -3.98
C ARG A 392 -15.98 0.78 -3.85
N LYS A 393 -16.61 0.21 -4.87
CA LYS A 393 -17.10 -1.18 -4.90
C LYS A 393 -16.00 -2.15 -5.37
N LEU A 394 -15.13 -1.70 -6.27
CA LEU A 394 -14.05 -2.50 -6.83
C LEU A 394 -12.93 -2.76 -5.80
N ASP A 395 -12.63 -1.80 -4.93
CA ASP A 395 -11.68 -2.02 -3.83
C ASP A 395 -12.10 -1.31 -2.54
N GLU A 396 -12.78 -2.05 -1.66
CA GLU A 396 -13.21 -1.60 -0.35
C GLU A 396 -12.09 -1.46 0.70
N ALA A 397 -10.94 -2.11 0.46
CA ALA A 397 -9.83 -2.15 1.40
C ALA A 397 -8.68 -1.19 1.02
N ASP A 398 -8.80 -0.47 -0.10
CA ASP A 398 -7.83 0.54 -0.51
C ASP A 398 -8.21 1.92 0.05
N ALA A 399 -7.38 2.42 0.98
CA ALA A 399 -7.58 3.72 1.62
C ALA A 399 -7.65 4.89 0.61
N PHE A 400 -6.83 4.87 -0.44
CA PHE A 400 -6.79 5.93 -1.44
C PHE A 400 -8.09 5.96 -2.25
N VAL A 401 -8.52 4.78 -2.71
CA VAL A 401 -9.76 4.61 -3.48
C VAL A 401 -10.97 5.08 -2.66
N GLN A 402 -11.09 4.61 -1.41
CA GLN A 402 -12.21 4.97 -0.54
C GLN A 402 -12.23 6.48 -0.24
N ALA A 403 -11.07 7.09 0.04
CA ALA A 403 -10.96 8.52 0.30
C ALA A 403 -11.36 9.38 -0.91
N ALA A 404 -10.82 9.06 -2.10
CA ALA A 404 -11.09 9.81 -3.32
C ALA A 404 -12.56 9.67 -3.74
N ALA A 405 -13.10 8.46 -3.73
CA ALA A 405 -14.52 8.22 -4.03
C ALA A 405 -15.44 8.94 -3.04
N GLY A 406 -15.17 8.86 -1.74
CA GLY A 406 -15.95 9.54 -0.70
C GLY A 406 -15.99 11.05 -0.89
N HIS A 407 -14.85 11.66 -1.21
CA HIS A 407 -14.76 13.08 -1.50
C HIS A 407 -15.61 13.46 -2.72
N VAL A 408 -15.48 12.72 -3.82
CA VAL A 408 -16.25 13.00 -5.04
C VAL A 408 -17.75 12.87 -4.81
N LEU A 409 -18.18 11.82 -4.12
CA LEU A 409 -19.59 11.57 -3.85
C LEU A 409 -20.22 12.68 -2.99
N VAL A 410 -19.46 13.32 -2.10
CA VAL A 410 -19.93 14.49 -1.36
C VAL A 410 -19.92 15.73 -2.23
N TYR A 411 -18.79 16.07 -2.86
CA TYR A 411 -18.63 17.34 -3.55
C TYR A 411 -19.51 17.45 -4.81
N LEU A 412 -19.51 16.40 -5.65
CA LEU A 412 -20.29 16.38 -6.89
C LEU A 412 -21.71 15.82 -6.68
N GLY A 413 -21.86 14.86 -5.76
CA GLY A 413 -23.09 14.09 -5.58
C GLY A 413 -23.93 14.46 -4.35
N GLN A 414 -23.40 15.29 -3.44
CA GLN A 414 -24.03 15.63 -2.16
C GLN A 414 -24.45 14.40 -1.32
N LYS A 415 -23.75 13.26 -1.50
CA LYS A 415 -23.96 12.03 -0.72
C LYS A 415 -23.19 12.08 0.59
N TYR A 416 -23.58 13.02 1.45
CA TYR A 416 -22.78 13.41 2.61
C TYR A 416 -22.48 12.28 3.60
N ASP A 417 -23.49 11.55 4.07
CA ASP A 417 -23.30 10.50 5.09
C ASP A 417 -22.51 9.32 4.55
N LEU A 418 -22.74 8.96 3.28
CA LEU A 418 -21.94 7.95 2.59
C LEU A 418 -20.49 8.40 2.49
N GLY A 419 -20.21 9.60 1.97
CA GLY A 419 -18.85 10.09 1.83
C GLY A 419 -18.12 10.19 3.16
N LEU A 420 -18.79 10.62 4.24
CA LEU A 420 -18.23 10.67 5.59
C LEU A 420 -17.80 9.27 6.06
N SER A 421 -18.65 8.26 5.87
CA SER A 421 -18.31 6.87 6.23
C SER A 421 -17.09 6.33 5.46
N LEU A 422 -16.94 6.70 4.18
CA LEU A 422 -15.83 6.25 3.32
C LEU A 422 -14.50 6.89 3.73
N VAL A 423 -14.48 8.20 4.00
CA VAL A 423 -13.24 8.90 4.41
C VAL A 423 -12.80 8.51 5.83
N ASP A 424 -13.74 8.25 6.74
CA ASP A 424 -13.42 7.74 8.08
C ASP A 424 -12.85 6.31 8.04
N ARG A 425 -13.35 5.47 7.13
CA ARG A 425 -12.75 4.14 6.86
C ARG A 425 -11.36 4.29 6.25
N ALA A 426 -11.18 5.20 5.30
CA ALA A 426 -9.91 5.40 4.61
C ALA A 426 -8.75 5.74 5.56
N VAL A 427 -8.94 6.68 6.49
CA VAL A 427 -7.89 7.05 7.46
C VAL A 427 -7.59 5.95 8.48
N LYS A 428 -8.54 5.03 8.72
CA LYS A 428 -8.30 3.82 9.54
C LYS A 428 -7.53 2.75 8.75
N LEU A 429 -7.80 2.62 7.46
CA LEU A 429 -7.10 1.67 6.57
C LEU A 429 -5.64 2.07 6.36
N ASN A 430 -5.37 3.38 6.20
CA ASN A 430 -4.00 3.89 6.12
C ASN A 430 -3.89 5.25 6.81
N PRO A 431 -3.41 5.29 8.07
CA PRO A 431 -3.24 6.54 8.81
C PRO A 431 -2.07 7.39 8.28
N ASN A 432 -1.16 6.85 7.47
CA ASN A 432 -0.01 7.58 6.94
C ASN A 432 -0.30 8.18 5.54
N LEU A 433 -1.52 8.04 5.02
CA LEU A 433 -1.91 8.51 3.69
C LEU A 433 -2.46 9.94 3.73
N ALA A 434 -1.60 10.93 3.45
CA ALA A 434 -1.97 12.34 3.43
C ALA A 434 -3.20 12.67 2.54
N PRO A 435 -3.37 12.10 1.33
CA PRO A 435 -4.59 12.27 0.54
C PRO A 435 -5.87 11.82 1.24
N ALA A 436 -5.83 10.76 2.07
CA ALA A 436 -6.99 10.30 2.81
C ALA A 436 -7.42 11.30 3.89
N TRP A 437 -6.45 11.83 4.63
CA TRP A 437 -6.69 12.89 5.60
C TRP A 437 -7.17 14.20 4.97
N TYR A 438 -6.65 14.56 3.80
CA TYR A 438 -7.16 15.71 3.05
C TYR A 438 -8.63 15.53 2.66
N SER A 439 -8.98 14.37 2.08
CA SER A 439 -10.37 14.06 1.72
C SER A 439 -11.27 14.01 2.95
N ARG A 440 -10.80 13.46 4.08
CA ARG A 440 -11.54 13.51 5.36
C ARG A 440 -11.78 14.94 5.81
N GLY A 441 -10.77 15.80 5.76
CA GLY A 441 -10.91 17.21 6.13
C GLY A 441 -11.92 17.96 5.24
N ALA A 442 -11.84 17.74 3.93
CA ALA A 442 -12.78 18.34 2.99
C ALA A 442 -14.23 17.85 3.20
N VAL A 443 -14.41 16.54 3.38
CA VAL A 443 -15.73 15.93 3.57
C VAL A 443 -16.35 16.31 4.90
N THR A 444 -15.59 16.34 6.00
CA THR A 444 -16.08 16.78 7.31
C THR A 444 -16.49 18.24 7.29
N LEU A 445 -15.72 19.12 6.65
CA LEU A 445 -16.13 20.51 6.41
C LEU A 445 -17.44 20.58 5.63
N MET A 446 -17.55 19.85 4.52
CA MET A 446 -18.78 19.80 3.73
C MET A 446 -19.96 19.18 4.50
N CYS A 447 -19.70 18.37 5.52
CA CYS A 447 -20.71 17.84 6.43
C CYS A 447 -20.98 18.73 7.66
N ASP A 448 -20.53 19.99 7.64
CA ASP A 448 -20.72 20.97 8.73
C ASP A 448 -19.99 20.59 10.04
N GLN A 449 -18.79 20.01 9.91
CA GLN A 449 -17.91 19.63 11.04
C GLN A 449 -16.54 20.34 10.92
N PRO A 450 -16.47 21.67 11.08
CA PRO A 450 -15.25 22.44 10.82
C PRO A 450 -14.10 22.11 11.78
N GLU A 451 -14.37 21.74 13.03
CA GLU A 451 -13.32 21.36 14.00
C GLU A 451 -12.60 20.08 13.56
N GLU A 452 -13.36 19.08 13.10
CA GLU A 452 -12.80 17.82 12.59
C GLU A 452 -12.07 18.02 11.27
N ALA A 453 -12.52 18.97 10.46
CA ALA A 453 -11.83 19.38 9.25
C ALA A 453 -10.45 19.95 9.56
N ILE A 454 -10.37 20.91 10.48
CA ILE A 454 -9.11 21.54 10.90
C ILE A 454 -8.15 20.50 11.49
N LYS A 455 -8.63 19.57 12.33
CA LYS A 455 -7.81 18.46 12.85
C LYS A 455 -7.22 17.61 11.74
N SER A 456 -8.03 17.25 10.74
CA SER A 456 -7.59 16.44 9.61
C SER A 456 -6.56 17.18 8.75
N PHE A 457 -6.78 18.47 8.47
CA PHE A 457 -5.85 19.31 7.73
C PHE A 457 -4.52 19.52 8.46
N ASN A 458 -4.54 19.70 9.77
CA ASN A 458 -3.33 19.74 10.59
C ASN A 458 -2.54 18.43 10.51
N HIS A 459 -3.23 17.29 10.44
CA HIS A 459 -2.59 16.01 10.25
C HIS A 459 -1.94 15.87 8.85
N VAL A 460 -2.61 16.36 7.78
CA VAL A 460 -2.00 16.44 6.44
C VAL A 460 -0.68 17.24 6.46
N MET A 461 -0.68 18.40 7.11
CA MET A 461 0.52 19.25 7.23
C MET A 461 1.65 18.58 8.04
N ARG A 462 1.31 17.68 8.97
CA ARG A 462 2.29 16.88 9.73
C ARG A 462 2.90 15.78 8.85
N LEU A 463 2.07 15.06 8.11
CA LEU A 463 2.49 13.97 7.23
C LEU A 463 3.32 14.47 6.04
N SER A 464 2.92 15.58 5.42
CA SER A 464 3.55 16.10 4.20
C SER A 464 3.75 17.62 4.27
N PRO A 465 4.67 18.11 5.12
CA PRO A 465 4.87 19.55 5.34
C PRO A 465 5.43 20.31 4.13
N ARG A 466 5.91 19.59 3.10
CA ARG A 466 6.46 20.15 1.87
C ARG A 466 5.59 19.85 0.64
N ASP A 467 4.37 19.32 0.83
CA ASP A 467 3.48 18.95 -0.28
C ASP A 467 3.16 20.18 -1.15
N PRO A 468 3.39 20.12 -2.48
CA PRO A 468 2.93 21.16 -3.40
C PRO A 468 1.41 21.43 -3.33
N LEU A 469 0.63 20.46 -2.86
CA LEU A 469 -0.82 20.51 -2.72
C LEU A 469 -1.30 21.16 -1.41
N LEU A 470 -0.39 21.62 -0.54
CA LEU A 470 -0.74 22.28 0.73
C LEU A 470 -1.63 23.53 0.55
N VAL A 471 -1.56 24.20 -0.59
CA VAL A 471 -2.48 25.32 -0.87
C VAL A 471 -3.96 24.92 -0.79
N ARG A 472 -4.29 23.65 -1.11
CA ARG A 472 -5.66 23.13 -0.91
C ARG A 472 -6.02 22.96 0.54
N VAL A 473 -5.07 22.51 1.35
CA VAL A 473 -5.23 22.40 2.79
C VAL A 473 -5.49 23.79 3.39
N TRP A 474 -4.73 24.81 2.96
CA TRP A 474 -4.88 26.17 3.45
C TRP A 474 -6.23 26.79 3.08
N TYR A 475 -6.64 26.78 1.80
CA TYR A 475 -7.94 27.38 1.46
C TYR A 475 -9.12 26.59 2.05
N MET A 476 -9.03 25.26 2.20
CA MET A 476 -10.10 24.50 2.86
C MET A 476 -10.14 24.76 4.37
N THR A 477 -8.99 24.96 5.00
CA THR A 477 -8.92 25.39 6.41
C THR A 477 -9.51 26.79 6.59
N SER A 478 -9.30 27.68 5.61
CA SER A 478 -9.94 29.01 5.59
C SER A 478 -11.47 28.92 5.55
N TRP A 479 -12.03 28.00 4.74
CA TRP A 479 -13.47 27.74 4.75
C TRP A 479 -13.99 27.14 6.06
N ALA A 480 -13.18 26.33 6.75
CA ALA A 480 -13.53 25.83 8.08
C ALA A 480 -13.61 26.96 9.11
N TYR A 481 -12.65 27.89 9.11
CA TYR A 481 -12.71 29.09 9.95
C TYR A 481 -13.88 30.01 9.61
N PHE A 482 -14.18 30.18 8.32
CA PHE A 482 -15.37 30.92 7.88
C PHE A 482 -16.66 30.31 8.47
N SER A 483 -16.76 28.97 8.46
CA SER A 483 -17.92 28.24 9.01
C SER A 483 -18.05 28.39 10.53
N GLN A 484 -16.95 28.68 11.22
CA GLN A 484 -16.91 28.98 12.65
C GLN A 484 -17.08 30.48 12.97
N ASN A 485 -17.21 31.33 11.95
CA ASN A 485 -17.20 32.80 12.05
C ASN A 485 -15.87 33.38 12.58
N ASP A 486 -14.76 32.63 12.49
CA ASP A 486 -13.41 33.10 12.79
C ASP A 486 -12.75 33.67 11.53
N TYR A 487 -13.31 34.78 11.03
CA TYR A 487 -12.93 35.36 9.76
C TYR A 487 -11.48 35.86 9.74
N ALA A 488 -10.94 36.29 10.88
CA ALA A 488 -9.56 36.75 11.02
C ALA A 488 -8.55 35.62 10.73
N ASN A 489 -8.74 34.44 11.35
CA ASN A 489 -7.90 33.28 11.04
C ASN A 489 -8.17 32.75 9.63
N GLY A 490 -9.44 32.75 9.19
CA GLY A 490 -9.81 32.38 7.82
C GLY A 490 -9.10 33.22 6.77
N PHE A 491 -9.06 34.55 6.95
CA PHE A 491 -8.35 35.49 6.09
C PHE A 491 -6.85 35.19 6.08
N ARG A 492 -6.22 35.05 7.25
CA ARG A 492 -4.77 34.79 7.37
C ARG A 492 -4.35 33.53 6.63
N VAL A 493 -5.12 32.44 6.75
CA VAL A 493 -4.78 31.17 6.08
C VAL A 493 -5.10 31.23 4.59
N ALA A 494 -6.14 31.94 4.16
CA ALA A 494 -6.39 32.18 2.73
C ALA A 494 -5.29 33.01 2.08
N ASP A 495 -4.72 33.99 2.79
CA ASP A 495 -3.57 34.76 2.30
C ASP A 495 -2.36 33.87 2.05
N GLN A 496 -2.07 32.93 2.97
CA GLN A 496 -1.02 31.92 2.77
C GLN A 496 -1.27 31.07 1.52
N ALA A 497 -2.52 30.70 1.25
CA ALA A 497 -2.91 30.00 0.02
C ALA A 497 -2.62 30.83 -1.24
N LEU A 498 -3.06 32.09 -1.26
CA LEU A 498 -2.88 32.99 -2.41
C LEU A 498 -1.41 33.33 -2.69
N GLN A 499 -0.58 33.46 -1.66
CA GLN A 499 0.86 33.69 -1.81
C GLN A 499 1.56 32.51 -2.50
N ARG A 500 1.02 31.30 -2.36
CA ARG A 500 1.57 30.08 -2.98
C ARG A 500 1.11 29.90 -4.42
N ALA A 501 -0.21 29.85 -4.63
CA ALA A 501 -0.80 29.71 -5.96
C ALA A 501 -2.30 30.09 -5.93
N PRO A 502 -2.74 31.07 -6.73
CA PRO A 502 -4.15 31.43 -6.84
C PRO A 502 -4.94 30.41 -7.68
N ASP A 503 -6.17 30.15 -7.27
CA ASP A 503 -7.22 29.43 -7.99
C ASP A 503 -8.60 29.97 -7.54
N VAL A 504 -9.70 29.48 -8.11
CA VAL A 504 -11.04 29.97 -7.75
C VAL A 504 -11.35 29.79 -6.26
N HIS A 505 -11.00 28.63 -5.68
CA HIS A 505 -11.28 28.34 -4.27
C HIS A 505 -10.51 29.26 -3.32
N SER A 506 -9.21 29.44 -3.56
CA SER A 506 -8.36 30.31 -2.73
C SER A 506 -8.73 31.78 -2.84
N LEU A 507 -9.06 32.28 -4.04
CA LEU A 507 -9.51 33.66 -4.24
C LEU A 507 -10.88 33.91 -3.59
N ALA A 508 -11.81 32.97 -3.72
CA ALA A 508 -13.12 33.07 -3.08
C ALA A 508 -13.03 33.00 -1.54
N ALA A 509 -12.19 32.11 -0.99
CA ALA A 509 -11.96 31.99 0.44
C ALA A 509 -11.37 33.27 1.03
N PHE A 510 -10.36 33.84 0.35
CA PHE A 510 -9.76 35.11 0.75
C PHE A 510 -10.80 36.24 0.70
N THR A 511 -11.54 36.36 -0.41
CA THR A 511 -12.55 37.40 -0.62
C THR A 511 -13.63 37.36 0.47
N ALA A 512 -14.19 36.17 0.72
CA ALA A 512 -15.27 35.98 1.68
C ALA A 512 -14.82 36.20 3.13
N ASN A 513 -13.61 35.76 3.51
CA ASN A 513 -13.10 36.03 4.85
C ASN A 513 -12.71 37.50 5.02
N ALA A 514 -12.06 38.11 4.02
CA ALA A 514 -11.66 39.53 4.08
C ALA A 514 -12.87 40.46 4.28
N ILE A 515 -13.98 40.23 3.56
CA ILE A 515 -15.15 41.08 3.69
C ILE A 515 -15.81 40.96 5.07
N ARG A 516 -15.80 39.75 5.66
CA ARG A 516 -16.36 39.49 6.99
C ARG A 516 -15.43 39.90 8.13
N ASP A 517 -14.12 39.96 7.87
CA ASP A 517 -13.08 40.49 8.76
C ASP A 517 -12.88 42.01 8.60
N GLU A 518 -13.86 42.72 8.00
CA GLU A 518 -13.87 44.18 7.83
C GLU A 518 -12.67 44.74 7.02
N LYS A 519 -12.19 43.96 6.04
CA LYS A 519 -11.12 44.32 5.08
C LYS A 519 -11.65 44.47 3.65
N PRO A 520 -12.51 45.48 3.38
CA PRO A 520 -13.23 45.58 2.11
C PRO A 520 -12.34 45.94 0.92
N LEU A 521 -11.17 46.57 1.14
CA LEU A 521 -10.26 46.91 0.05
C LEU A 521 -9.59 45.64 -0.50
N GLU A 522 -9.03 44.83 0.40
CA GLU A 522 -8.42 43.53 0.12
C GLU A 522 -9.44 42.57 -0.51
N ALA A 523 -10.66 42.53 0.03
CA ALA A 523 -11.75 41.73 -0.51
C ALA A 523 -12.06 42.10 -1.97
N ARG A 524 -12.22 43.40 -2.29
CA ARG A 524 -12.53 43.85 -3.66
C ARG A 524 -11.39 43.57 -4.64
N GLN A 525 -10.13 43.72 -4.20
CA GLN A 525 -8.97 43.39 -5.04
C GLN A 525 -8.92 41.89 -5.38
N ALA A 526 -9.17 41.04 -4.38
CA ALA A 526 -9.25 39.59 -4.60
C ALA A 526 -10.46 39.20 -5.46
N ALA A 527 -11.62 39.85 -5.27
CA ALA A 527 -12.80 39.66 -6.09
C ALA A 527 -12.57 40.04 -7.55
N GLN A 528 -11.88 41.16 -7.82
CA GLN A 528 -11.49 41.55 -9.16
C GLN A 528 -10.57 40.50 -9.79
N ARG A 529 -9.54 40.04 -9.06
CA ARG A 529 -8.63 39.00 -9.54
C ARG A 529 -9.34 37.66 -9.81
N LEU A 530 -10.38 37.34 -9.02
CA LEU A 530 -11.25 36.18 -9.27
C LEU A 530 -12.01 36.32 -10.60
N LEU A 531 -12.55 37.51 -10.90
CA LEU A 531 -13.24 37.78 -12.16
C LEU A 531 -12.27 37.88 -13.36
N GLU A 532 -11.03 38.30 -13.14
CA GLU A 532 -9.98 38.22 -14.17
C GLU A 532 -9.61 36.76 -14.47
N PHE A 533 -9.59 35.89 -13.45
CA PHE A 533 -9.32 34.47 -13.59
C PHE A 533 -10.50 33.71 -14.22
N GLN A 534 -11.73 34.01 -13.79
CA GLN A 534 -12.97 33.41 -14.26
C GLN A 534 -14.07 34.49 -14.44
N PRO A 535 -14.19 35.11 -15.63
CA PRO A 535 -15.12 36.22 -15.89
C PRO A 535 -16.60 35.89 -15.66
N ASP A 536 -16.96 34.62 -15.86
CA ASP A 536 -18.32 34.13 -15.66
C ASP A 536 -18.59 33.71 -14.21
N PHE A 537 -17.67 33.91 -13.28
CA PHE A 537 -17.89 33.59 -11.88
C PHE A 537 -19.02 34.46 -11.30
N ARG A 538 -19.90 33.82 -10.53
CA ARG A 538 -21.03 34.46 -9.86
C ARG A 538 -21.09 34.05 -8.39
N ALA A 539 -21.63 34.92 -7.54
CA ALA A 539 -21.80 34.62 -6.12
C ALA A 539 -22.70 33.39 -5.92
N SER A 540 -23.69 33.20 -6.79
CA SER A 540 -24.57 32.02 -6.80
C SER A 540 -23.84 30.70 -7.04
N HIS A 541 -22.64 30.71 -7.62
CA HIS A 541 -21.82 29.50 -7.81
C HIS A 541 -21.38 28.86 -6.49
N ALA A 542 -21.42 29.61 -5.37
CA ALA A 542 -21.10 29.10 -4.05
C ALA A 542 -21.86 27.80 -3.70
N HIS A 543 -23.09 27.62 -4.20
CA HIS A 543 -23.91 26.45 -3.93
C HIS A 543 -23.32 25.12 -4.42
N TYR A 544 -22.54 25.13 -5.50
CA TYR A 544 -21.94 23.91 -6.08
C TYR A 544 -20.41 23.88 -5.99
N LEU A 545 -19.75 25.01 -5.73
CA LEU A 545 -18.31 25.08 -5.49
C LEU A 545 -17.96 24.87 -4.02
N PHE A 546 -18.86 25.21 -3.10
CA PHE A 546 -18.72 24.98 -1.66
C PHE A 546 -19.97 24.26 -1.15
N PRO A 547 -20.16 22.97 -1.50
CA PRO A 547 -21.41 22.25 -1.23
C PRO A 547 -21.54 21.83 0.24
N ILE A 548 -21.30 22.76 1.18
CA ILE A 548 -21.46 22.56 2.62
C ILE A 548 -22.93 22.28 2.93
N ARG A 549 -23.20 21.25 3.74
CA ARG A 549 -24.54 20.77 4.09
C ARG A 549 -25.39 21.89 4.69
N SER A 550 -24.79 22.72 5.54
CA SER A 550 -25.44 23.88 6.15
C SER A 550 -25.83 24.94 5.13
N LEU A 551 -27.13 25.22 5.03
CA LEU A 551 -27.66 26.30 4.18
C LEU A 551 -27.19 27.67 4.68
N LEU A 552 -27.18 27.88 5.99
CA LEU A 552 -26.75 29.14 6.61
C LEU A 552 -25.31 29.50 6.19
N VAL A 553 -24.40 28.53 6.22
CA VAL A 553 -23.00 28.76 5.81
C VAL A 553 -22.94 29.08 4.32
N ARG A 554 -23.66 28.35 3.45
CA ARG A 554 -23.68 28.61 2.00
C ARG A 554 -24.22 30.01 1.66
N GLU A 555 -25.31 30.42 2.30
CA GLU A 555 -25.88 31.76 2.14
C GLU A 555 -24.91 32.83 2.66
N GLY A 556 -24.21 32.55 3.77
CA GLY A 556 -23.17 33.42 4.31
C GLY A 556 -22.02 33.64 3.33
N ILE A 557 -21.54 32.57 2.68
CA ILE A 557 -20.49 32.62 1.63
C ILE A 557 -20.99 33.43 0.42
N GLN A 558 -22.19 33.11 -0.10
CA GLN A 558 -22.74 33.84 -1.24
C GLN A 558 -22.90 35.34 -0.93
N GLY A 559 -23.45 35.67 0.24
CA GLY A 559 -23.60 37.05 0.68
C GLY A 559 -22.24 37.77 0.77
N ALA A 560 -21.22 37.11 1.32
CA ALA A 560 -19.88 37.69 1.42
C ALA A 560 -19.28 37.98 0.03
N LEU A 561 -19.45 37.08 -0.93
CA LEU A 561 -18.99 37.30 -2.31
C LEU A 561 -19.73 38.49 -2.97
N ARG A 562 -21.05 38.63 -2.77
CA ARG A 562 -21.82 39.79 -3.25
C ARG A 562 -21.34 41.10 -2.62
N ASP A 563 -21.15 41.10 -1.30
CA ASP A 563 -20.69 42.27 -0.54
C ASP A 563 -19.29 42.74 -1.00
N ALA A 564 -18.46 41.81 -1.50
CA ALA A 564 -17.17 42.09 -2.11
C ALA A 564 -17.22 42.54 -3.58
N GLY A 565 -18.41 42.58 -4.20
CA GLY A 565 -18.64 43.05 -5.57
C GLY A 565 -18.68 41.96 -6.64
N ILE A 566 -18.77 40.68 -6.27
CA ILE A 566 -19.00 39.60 -7.25
C ILE A 566 -20.47 39.66 -7.74
N PRO A 567 -20.73 39.61 -9.06
CA PRO A 567 -22.09 39.58 -9.60
C PRO A 567 -22.88 38.31 -9.21
N ASP A 568 -24.20 38.39 -9.22
CA ASP A 568 -25.09 37.28 -8.84
C ASP A 568 -25.32 36.21 -9.91
#